data_AF-A0AAP6Y0E0-F1
#
_entry.id   AF-A0AAP6Y0E0-F1
#
_cell.length_a   1.000
_cell.length_b   1.000
_cell.length_c   1.000
_cell.angle_alpha   90.00
_cell.angle_beta   90.00
_cell.angle_gamma   90.00
#
_symmetry.space_group_name_H-M   'P 1'
#
loop_
_entity.id
_entity.type
_entity.pdbx_description
1 polymer ?
#
loop_
_entity_poly.entity_id
_entity_poly.type
_entity_poly.pdbx_seq_one_letter_code
_entity_poly.pdbx_strand_id
1 'polypeptide(L)'
;MRKFINLSKNRQVKLDKKFPDLFKIYCVEDTPHYKRVAITVFDHWLTLEEFQNDFPDKNERLSRNKSLHDFAKVMSKNTEILNFKFKGKWERCYPSFREFSSQESMDNYLHPAGDNDSSDKFCRLVLPEFSAVYFESWDYTNIFYIQDDKVIPEIKKWASESGVYCLEY
;
A
#
# COMPACT_ATOMS: atom_id res chain seq x y z
N MET A 1 13.59 -4.44 -19.65
CA MET A 1 12.90 -3.13 -19.70
C MET A 1 12.91 -2.54 -18.29
N ARG A 2 13.03 -1.21 -18.10
CA ARG A 2 13.05 -0.61 -16.74
C ARG A 2 11.63 -0.59 -16.19
N LYS A 3 11.38 -1.20 -15.01
CA LYS A 3 10.06 -1.26 -14.34
C LYS A 3 9.46 0.10 -13.98
N PHE A 4 10.31 1.07 -13.68
CA PHE A 4 9.92 2.38 -13.16
C PHE A 4 10.61 3.52 -13.91
N ILE A 5 9.87 4.62 -14.09
CA ILE A 5 10.36 5.86 -14.69
C ILE A 5 10.25 6.97 -13.63
N ASN A 6 11.31 7.77 -13.45
CA ASN A 6 11.27 8.87 -12.49
C ASN A 6 10.37 10.00 -13.04
N LEU A 7 9.50 10.54 -12.19
CA LEU A 7 8.68 11.69 -12.56
C LEU A 7 9.52 12.96 -12.73
N SER A 8 8.96 13.94 -13.46
CA SER A 8 9.58 15.25 -13.67
C SER A 8 9.87 15.98 -12.36
N LYS A 9 10.91 16.82 -12.34
CA LYS A 9 11.32 17.58 -11.14
C LYS A 9 10.16 18.35 -10.50
N ASN A 10 9.32 18.98 -11.31
CA ASN A 10 8.16 19.73 -10.82
C ASN A 10 7.12 18.82 -10.15
N ARG A 11 6.89 17.61 -10.68
CA ARG A 11 5.99 16.62 -10.07
C ARG A 11 6.57 16.08 -8.76
N GLN A 12 7.88 15.83 -8.70
CA GLN A 12 8.58 15.43 -7.45
C GLN A 12 8.32 16.44 -6.33
N VAL A 13 8.58 17.73 -6.58
CA VAL A 13 8.41 18.81 -5.57
C VAL A 13 6.96 18.95 -5.11
N LYS A 14 5.99 18.80 -6.02
CA LYS A 14 4.57 18.85 -5.67
C LYS A 14 4.17 17.67 -4.78
N LEU A 15 4.62 16.46 -5.11
CA LEU A 15 4.30 15.26 -4.35
C LEU A 15 4.99 15.24 -2.99
N ASP A 16 6.23 15.69 -2.90
CA ASP A 16 6.96 15.81 -1.63
C ASP A 16 6.23 16.71 -0.62
N LYS A 17 5.71 17.86 -1.08
CA LYS A 17 4.86 18.72 -0.25
C LYS A 17 3.52 18.10 0.11
N LYS A 18 2.97 17.26 -0.76
CA LYS A 18 1.67 16.62 -0.58
C LYS A 18 1.73 15.45 0.41
N PHE A 19 2.89 14.79 0.53
CA PHE A 19 3.10 13.66 1.41
C PHE A 19 4.09 14.01 2.52
N PRO A 20 3.68 14.84 3.51
CA PRO A 20 4.51 15.11 4.68
C PRO A 20 4.81 13.80 5.42
N ASP A 21 5.86 13.77 6.23
CA ASP A 21 6.21 12.63 7.09
C ASP A 21 6.36 11.26 6.37
N LEU A 22 6.47 11.22 5.04
CA LEU A 22 6.55 9.95 4.29
C LEU A 22 7.71 9.06 4.76
N PHE A 23 8.82 9.66 5.20
CA PHE A 23 9.96 8.91 5.76
C PHE A 23 9.64 8.33 7.14
N LYS A 24 8.90 9.06 7.99
CA LYS A 24 8.42 8.53 9.29
C LYS A 24 7.50 7.34 9.09
N ILE A 25 6.55 7.46 8.14
CA ILE A 25 5.67 6.35 7.75
C ILE A 25 6.49 5.12 7.32
N TYR A 26 7.53 5.35 6.51
CA TYR A 26 8.43 4.28 6.07
C TYR A 26 9.19 3.61 7.23
N CYS A 27 9.56 4.38 8.25
CA CYS A 27 10.22 3.90 9.46
C CYS A 27 9.25 3.34 10.51
N VAL A 28 7.94 3.29 10.22
CA VAL A 28 6.89 2.85 11.16
C VAL A 28 6.86 3.73 12.42
N GLU A 29 7.15 5.02 12.25
CA GLU A 29 7.03 6.03 13.31
C GLU A 29 5.63 6.64 13.31
N ASP A 30 5.21 7.17 14.46
CA ASP A 30 3.95 7.89 14.57
C ASP A 30 4.01 9.23 13.85
N THR A 31 2.88 9.60 13.25
CA THR A 31 2.71 10.86 12.53
C THR A 31 1.33 11.44 12.82
N PRO A 32 1.24 12.73 13.19
CA PRO A 32 -0.05 13.37 13.41
C PRO A 32 -0.79 13.68 12.10
N HIS A 33 -0.12 13.54 10.94
CA HIS A 33 -0.66 13.93 9.64
C HIS A 33 -1.51 12.84 9.00
N TYR A 34 -1.48 11.61 9.53
CA TYR A 34 -2.17 10.48 8.90
C TYR A 34 -2.92 9.62 9.91
N LYS A 35 -4.13 9.23 9.52
CA LYS A 35 -4.88 8.14 10.14
C LYS A 35 -4.51 6.83 9.43
N ARG A 36 -4.45 5.72 10.18
CA ARG A 36 -4.24 4.39 9.62
C ARG A 36 -5.59 3.72 9.34
N VAL A 37 -5.67 3.02 8.21
CA VAL A 37 -6.80 2.15 7.84
C VAL A 37 -6.21 0.87 7.27
N ALA A 38 -6.68 -0.28 7.73
CA ALA A 38 -6.19 -1.58 7.28
C ALA A 38 -7.10 -2.16 6.19
N ILE A 39 -6.49 -2.82 5.21
CA ILE A 39 -7.13 -3.65 4.22
C ILE A 39 -6.69 -5.08 4.48
N THR A 40 -7.62 -5.95 4.80
CA THR A 40 -7.29 -7.30 5.25
C THR A 40 -8.29 -8.31 4.76
N VAL A 41 -7.90 -9.58 4.72
CA VAL A 41 -8.80 -10.70 4.38
C VAL A 41 -9.72 -11.08 5.55
N PHE A 42 -9.48 -10.53 6.74
CA PHE A 42 -10.28 -10.78 7.95
C PHE A 42 -11.37 -9.72 8.12
N ASP A 43 -12.58 -10.14 8.50
CA ASP A 43 -13.73 -9.23 8.70
C ASP A 43 -13.67 -8.44 10.01
N HIS A 44 -12.70 -8.74 10.87
CA HIS A 44 -12.42 -8.05 12.11
C HIS A 44 -10.93 -8.19 12.49
N TRP A 45 -10.51 -7.44 13.51
CA TRP A 45 -9.18 -7.59 14.08
C TRP A 45 -9.08 -8.93 14.82
N LEU A 46 -8.18 -9.80 14.36
CA LEU A 46 -7.99 -11.10 14.99
C LEU A 46 -7.61 -10.94 16.47
N THR A 47 -8.25 -11.74 17.30
CA THR A 47 -7.77 -12.01 18.65
C THR A 47 -6.46 -12.79 18.59
N LEU A 48 -5.74 -12.81 19.72
CA LEU A 48 -4.51 -13.61 19.82
C LEU A 48 -4.75 -15.09 19.51
N GLU A 49 -5.88 -15.64 19.98
CA GLU A 49 -6.25 -17.04 19.75
C GLU A 49 -6.53 -17.30 18.26
N GLU A 50 -7.28 -16.43 17.59
CA GLU A 50 -7.56 -16.58 16.16
C GLU A 50 -6.28 -16.49 15.32
N PHE A 51 -5.41 -15.52 15.63
CA PHE A 51 -4.11 -15.41 14.96
C PHE A 51 -3.24 -16.66 15.16
N GLN A 52 -3.17 -17.17 16.39
CA GLN A 52 -2.40 -18.38 16.70
C GLN A 52 -2.95 -19.64 16.03
N ASN A 53 -4.22 -19.62 15.62
CA ASN A 53 -4.87 -20.74 14.93
C ASN A 53 -4.94 -20.52 13.40
N ASP A 54 -4.48 -19.38 12.88
CA ASP A 54 -4.50 -19.07 11.45
C ASP A 54 -3.37 -19.78 10.70
N PHE A 55 -3.61 -21.04 10.32
CA PHE A 55 -2.70 -21.83 9.51
C PHE A 55 -3.32 -22.20 8.16
N PRO A 56 -3.48 -21.23 7.23
CA PRO A 56 -4.15 -21.46 5.97
C PRO A 56 -3.40 -22.51 5.14
N ASP A 57 -4.17 -23.38 4.50
CA ASP A 57 -3.63 -24.32 3.51
C ASP A 57 -3.19 -23.59 2.23
N LYS A 58 -2.54 -24.31 1.31
CA LYS A 58 -2.04 -23.71 0.07
C LYS A 58 -3.13 -23.00 -0.76
N ASN A 59 -4.33 -23.56 -0.83
CA ASN A 59 -5.41 -22.98 -1.63
C ASN A 59 -5.95 -21.72 -0.98
N GLU A 60 -6.08 -21.73 0.34
CA GLU A 60 -6.50 -20.56 1.11
C GLU A 60 -5.48 -19.42 1.00
N ARG A 61 -4.17 -19.70 1.12
CA ARG A 61 -3.13 -18.68 0.90
C ARG A 61 -3.20 -18.07 -0.50
N LEU A 62 -3.39 -18.90 -1.53
CA LEU A 62 -3.56 -18.42 -2.90
C LEU A 62 -4.81 -17.56 -3.06
N SER A 63 -5.92 -17.93 -2.41
CA SER A 63 -7.16 -17.17 -2.41
C SER A 63 -7.01 -15.81 -1.72
N ARG A 64 -6.38 -15.78 -0.54
CA ARG A 64 -6.09 -14.56 0.22
C ARG A 64 -5.19 -13.61 -0.57
N ASN A 65 -4.09 -14.12 -1.13
CA ASN A 65 -3.20 -13.35 -2.00
C ASN A 65 -3.91 -12.81 -3.25
N LYS A 66 -4.78 -13.62 -3.87
CA LYS A 66 -5.58 -13.19 -5.01
C LYS A 66 -6.49 -12.01 -4.63
N SER A 67 -7.15 -12.07 -3.47
CA SER A 67 -8.08 -11.02 -3.03
C SER A 67 -7.35 -9.69 -2.77
N LEU A 68 -6.19 -9.72 -2.12
CA LEU A 68 -5.33 -8.53 -1.93
C LEU A 68 -4.79 -7.98 -3.25
N HIS A 69 -4.42 -8.85 -4.19
CA HIS A 69 -3.99 -8.45 -5.52
C HIS A 69 -5.13 -7.81 -6.32
N ASP A 70 -6.33 -8.39 -6.27
CA ASP A 70 -7.51 -7.86 -6.93
C ASP A 70 -7.89 -6.49 -6.36
N PHE A 71 -7.77 -6.30 -5.04
CA PHE A 71 -7.91 -4.99 -4.40
C PHE A 71 -6.92 -3.96 -4.97
N ALA A 72 -5.63 -4.32 -5.05
CA ALA A 72 -4.62 -3.44 -5.61
C ALA A 72 -4.90 -3.09 -7.08
N LYS A 73 -5.46 -4.02 -7.86
CA LYS A 73 -5.92 -3.78 -9.24
C LYS A 73 -7.10 -2.81 -9.28
N VAL A 74 -8.13 -3.00 -8.45
CA VAL A 74 -9.27 -2.07 -8.36
C VAL A 74 -8.78 -0.66 -8.02
N MET A 75 -7.90 -0.54 -7.03
CA MET A 75 -7.27 0.74 -6.67
C MET A 75 -6.54 1.37 -7.87
N SER A 76 -5.66 0.64 -8.55
CA SER A 76 -4.89 1.17 -9.69
C SER A 76 -5.74 1.58 -10.91
N LYS A 77 -6.95 1.02 -11.05
CA LYS A 77 -7.91 1.40 -12.10
C LYS A 77 -8.67 2.67 -11.77
N ASN A 78 -8.86 2.98 -10.49
CA ASN A 78 -9.71 4.08 -10.03
C ASN A 78 -8.95 5.35 -9.63
N THR A 79 -7.62 5.29 -9.49
CA THR A 79 -6.78 6.45 -9.16
C THR A 79 -5.37 6.27 -9.72
N GLU A 80 -4.67 7.38 -9.97
CA GLU A 80 -3.22 7.35 -10.18
C GLU A 80 -2.54 6.69 -8.96
N ILE A 81 -1.70 5.69 -9.21
CA ILE A 81 -0.80 5.11 -8.22
C ILE A 81 0.65 5.33 -8.64
N LEU A 82 1.48 5.75 -7.69
CA LEU A 82 2.89 6.00 -7.92
C LEU A 82 3.70 5.22 -6.91
N ASN A 83 4.77 4.61 -7.39
CA ASN A 83 5.78 4.08 -6.49
C ASN A 83 6.68 5.22 -5.99
N PHE A 84 7.34 5.01 -4.87
CA PHE A 84 8.44 5.86 -4.43
C PHE A 84 9.59 5.04 -3.85
N LYS A 85 10.75 5.68 -3.73
CA LYS A 85 11.87 5.21 -2.92
C LYS A 85 12.57 6.39 -2.29
N PHE A 86 13.25 6.15 -1.18
CA PHE A 86 14.12 7.15 -0.60
C PHE A 86 15.47 7.23 -1.29
N LYS A 87 16.01 8.45 -1.38
CA LYS A 87 17.36 8.77 -1.84
C LYS A 87 18.04 9.64 -0.80
N GLY A 88 19.37 9.70 -0.86
CA GLY A 88 20.18 10.44 0.11
C GLY A 88 20.58 9.57 1.29
N LYS A 89 21.10 10.20 2.34
CA LYS A 89 21.53 9.54 3.59
C LYS A 89 21.12 10.42 4.77
N TRP A 90 20.77 9.78 5.88
CA TRP A 90 20.48 10.45 7.16
C TRP A 90 19.44 11.57 7.01
N GLU A 91 19.74 12.77 7.52
CA GLU A 91 18.87 13.96 7.49
C GLU A 91 18.61 14.51 6.07
N ARG A 92 19.38 14.07 5.06
CA ARG A 92 19.17 14.46 3.66
C ARG A 92 18.36 13.42 2.89
N CYS A 93 17.62 12.57 3.59
CA CYS A 93 16.75 11.58 2.98
C CYS A 93 15.52 12.26 2.35
N TYR A 94 15.25 11.98 1.08
CA TYR A 94 14.08 12.53 0.38
C TYR A 94 13.43 11.47 -0.51
N PRO A 95 12.09 11.51 -0.69
CA PRO A 95 11.40 10.57 -1.56
C PRO A 95 11.64 10.92 -3.04
N SER A 96 11.72 9.87 -3.85
CA SER A 96 11.79 9.93 -5.31
C SER A 96 10.62 9.13 -5.85
N PHE A 97 9.62 9.84 -6.37
CA PHE A 97 8.39 9.29 -6.93
C PHE A 97 8.60 8.81 -8.37
N ARG A 98 7.93 7.73 -8.73
CA ARG A 98 8.14 7.00 -9.97
C ARG A 98 6.81 6.46 -10.50
N GLU A 99 6.58 6.62 -11.79
CA GLU A 99 5.51 5.94 -12.49
C GLU A 99 5.97 4.55 -12.97
N PHE A 100 5.01 3.68 -13.23
CA PHE A 100 5.26 2.39 -13.86
C PHE A 100 5.51 2.59 -15.36
N SER A 101 6.48 1.86 -15.91
CA SER A 101 6.80 1.95 -17.34
C SER A 101 5.77 1.31 -18.27
N SER A 102 4.92 0.43 -17.72
CA SER A 102 3.88 -0.30 -18.44
C SER A 102 2.84 -0.85 -17.46
N GLN A 103 1.65 -1.18 -17.97
CA GLN A 103 0.62 -1.88 -17.21
C GLN A 103 1.16 -3.20 -16.64
N GLU A 104 1.89 -3.99 -17.44
CA GLU A 104 2.50 -5.24 -16.99
C GLU A 104 3.48 -5.02 -15.82
N SER A 105 4.27 -3.95 -15.86
CA SER A 105 5.21 -3.61 -14.77
C SER A 105 4.48 -3.25 -13.47
N MET A 106 3.31 -2.61 -13.60
CA MET A 106 2.42 -2.30 -12.49
C MET A 106 1.78 -3.57 -11.93
N ASP A 107 1.13 -4.37 -12.77
CA ASP A 107 0.49 -5.63 -12.36
C ASP A 107 1.48 -6.56 -11.65
N ASN A 108 2.71 -6.69 -12.18
CA ASN A 108 3.76 -7.48 -11.54
C ASN A 108 4.29 -6.88 -10.22
N TYR A 109 4.09 -5.59 -9.96
CA TYR A 109 4.44 -4.96 -8.68
C TYR A 109 3.33 -5.07 -7.64
N LEU A 110 2.07 -5.13 -8.08
CA LEU A 110 0.91 -5.20 -7.20
C LEU A 110 0.60 -6.61 -6.71
N HIS A 111 1.30 -7.63 -7.22
CA HIS A 111 1.25 -8.96 -6.65
C HIS A 111 1.83 -8.93 -5.23
N PRO A 112 1.12 -9.49 -4.22
CA PRO A 112 1.66 -9.64 -2.88
C PRO A 112 2.97 -10.42 -2.88
N ALA A 113 3.90 -10.01 -2.02
CA ALA A 113 5.11 -10.73 -1.71
C ALA A 113 4.76 -12.11 -1.10
N GLY A 114 5.58 -13.11 -1.42
CA GLY A 114 5.39 -14.45 -0.89
C GLY A 114 5.84 -14.60 0.56
N ASP A 115 5.42 -15.67 1.22
CA ASP A 115 5.76 -15.99 2.62
C ASP A 115 7.27 -15.99 2.92
N ASN A 116 8.12 -16.27 1.92
CA ASN A 116 9.58 -16.32 2.03
C ASN A 116 10.29 -15.07 1.51
N ASP A 117 9.54 -14.06 1.06
CA ASP A 117 10.10 -12.82 0.57
C ASP A 117 10.44 -11.87 1.71
N SER A 118 11.45 -11.03 1.52
CA SER A 118 11.77 -9.96 2.45
C SER A 118 10.88 -8.72 2.21
N SER A 119 10.74 -7.89 3.24
CA SER A 119 9.89 -6.68 3.22
C SER A 119 10.36 -5.58 2.26
N ASP A 120 11.50 -5.77 1.57
CA ASP A 120 11.92 -4.91 0.46
C ASP A 120 11.11 -5.16 -0.81
N LYS A 121 10.47 -6.33 -0.92
CA LYS A 121 9.56 -6.66 -2.04
C LYS A 121 8.16 -6.10 -1.87
N PHE A 122 7.80 -5.67 -0.65
CA PHE A 122 6.49 -5.11 -0.36
C PHE A 122 6.16 -3.93 -1.26
N CYS A 123 4.93 -3.96 -1.77
CA CYS A 123 4.33 -2.86 -2.49
C CYS A 123 4.29 -1.61 -1.60
N ARG A 124 4.86 -0.50 -2.08
CA ARG A 124 4.82 0.82 -1.45
C ARG A 124 4.41 1.86 -2.47
N LEU A 125 3.27 2.47 -2.23
CA LEU A 125 2.62 3.37 -3.17
C LEU A 125 2.17 4.65 -2.49
N VAL A 126 2.04 5.70 -3.29
CA VAL A 126 1.24 6.87 -2.96
C VAL A 126 0.11 7.01 -3.99
N LEU A 127 -1.03 7.51 -3.51
CA LEU A 127 -2.22 7.80 -4.30
C LEU A 127 -2.44 9.32 -4.24
N PRO A 128 -1.95 10.09 -5.23
CA PRO A 128 -1.99 11.54 -5.17
C PRO A 128 -3.40 12.10 -5.05
N GLU A 129 -4.39 11.54 -5.74
CA GLU A 129 -5.77 12.03 -5.69
C GLU A 129 -6.40 11.87 -4.31
N PHE A 130 -6.03 10.79 -3.60
CA PHE A 130 -6.56 10.43 -2.29
C PHE A 130 -5.74 11.02 -1.13
N SER A 131 -4.60 11.65 -1.42
CA SER A 131 -3.62 12.07 -0.41
C SER A 131 -3.28 10.94 0.56
N ALA A 132 -3.15 9.72 0.01
CA ALA A 132 -2.98 8.50 0.78
C ALA A 132 -1.66 7.78 0.42
N VAL A 133 -1.09 7.09 1.39
CA VAL A 133 0.05 6.18 1.23
C VAL A 133 -0.45 4.77 1.46
N TYR A 134 -0.05 3.83 0.61
CA TYR A 134 -0.47 2.43 0.70
C TYR A 134 0.73 1.51 0.78
N PHE A 135 0.84 0.79 1.89
CA PHE A 135 1.88 -0.21 2.13
C PHE A 135 1.28 -1.60 2.20
N GLU A 136 1.89 -2.51 1.48
CA GLU A 136 1.79 -3.92 1.81
C GLU A 136 2.46 -4.19 3.16
N SER A 137 1.87 -5.09 3.93
CA SER A 137 2.40 -5.54 5.21
C SER A 137 2.17 -7.05 5.37
N TRP A 138 2.58 -7.58 6.51
CA TRP A 138 2.46 -9.00 6.87
C TRP A 138 1.01 -9.41 7.17
N ASP A 139 0.82 -10.72 7.34
CA ASP A 139 -0.41 -11.32 7.89
C ASP A 139 -1.67 -10.92 7.11
N TYR A 140 -1.56 -10.99 5.77
CA TYR A 140 -2.63 -10.67 4.82
C TYR A 140 -3.30 -9.31 5.05
N THR A 141 -2.54 -8.36 5.58
CA THR A 141 -3.02 -7.04 5.96
C THR A 141 -2.14 -5.96 5.34
N ASN A 142 -2.76 -5.04 4.61
CA ASN A 142 -2.13 -3.89 3.99
C ASN A 142 -2.63 -2.61 4.66
N ILE A 143 -1.80 -1.58 4.70
CA ILE A 143 -2.07 -0.37 5.48
C ILE A 143 -2.16 0.85 4.56
N PHE A 144 -3.29 1.55 4.64
CA PHE A 144 -3.41 2.92 4.21
C PHE A 144 -3.04 3.88 5.33
N TYR A 145 -2.29 4.92 4.97
CA TYR A 145 -2.12 6.13 5.74
C TYR A 145 -2.85 7.23 4.98
N ILE A 146 -3.94 7.75 5.53
CA ILE A 146 -4.81 8.74 4.89
C ILE A 146 -4.76 10.08 5.61
N GLN A 147 -4.85 11.17 4.86
CA GLN A 147 -4.89 12.53 5.43
C GLN A 147 -6.33 13.07 5.60
N ASP A 148 -7.32 12.51 4.91
CA ASP A 148 -8.74 12.94 4.96
C ASP A 148 -9.67 11.71 5.00
N ASP A 149 -10.46 11.58 6.06
CA ASP A 149 -11.40 10.46 6.28
C ASP A 149 -12.48 10.35 5.19
N LYS A 150 -12.71 11.41 4.38
CA LYS A 150 -13.65 11.38 3.25
C LYS A 150 -13.32 10.33 2.21
N VAL A 151 -12.09 9.82 2.17
CA VAL A 151 -11.71 8.76 1.22
C VAL A 151 -12.10 7.35 1.69
N ILE A 152 -12.36 7.16 2.99
CA ILE A 152 -12.65 5.86 3.58
C ILE A 152 -13.85 5.15 2.92
N PRO A 153 -14.98 5.83 2.63
CA PRO A 153 -16.10 5.17 1.97
C PRO A 153 -15.75 4.57 0.61
N GLU A 154 -14.92 5.25 -0.18
CA GLU A 154 -14.50 4.74 -1.49
C GLU A 154 -13.51 3.57 -1.33
N ILE A 155 -12.60 3.63 -0.36
CA ILE A 155 -11.72 2.50 -0.02
C ILE A 155 -12.53 1.27 0.43
N LYS A 156 -13.56 1.47 1.27
CA LYS A 156 -14.48 0.40 1.72
C LYS A 156 -15.21 -0.25 0.54
N LYS A 157 -15.63 0.56 -0.43
CA LYS A 157 -16.25 0.07 -1.67
C LYS A 157 -15.27 -0.79 -2.47
N TRP A 158 -14.04 -0.33 -2.72
CA TRP A 158 -13.02 -1.13 -3.42
C TRP A 158 -12.69 -2.44 -2.68
N ALA A 159 -12.66 -2.40 -1.35
CA ALA A 159 -12.45 -3.57 -0.51
C ALA A 159 -13.55 -4.62 -0.74
N SER A 160 -14.82 -4.19 -0.65
CA SER A 160 -15.98 -5.04 -0.88
C SER A 160 -16.00 -5.63 -2.30
N GLU A 161 -15.62 -4.87 -3.32
CA GLU A 161 -15.56 -5.35 -4.71
C GLU A 161 -14.49 -6.45 -4.92
N SER A 162 -13.49 -6.49 -4.03
CA SER A 162 -12.32 -7.36 -4.13
C SER A 162 -12.32 -8.51 -3.13
N GLY A 163 -13.38 -8.63 -2.32
CA GLY A 163 -13.49 -9.69 -1.31
C GLY A 163 -12.55 -9.51 -0.11
N VAL A 164 -12.17 -8.27 0.21
CA VAL A 164 -11.38 -7.92 1.39
C VAL A 164 -12.15 -6.91 2.24
N TYR A 165 -11.69 -6.69 3.46
CA TYR A 165 -12.31 -5.82 4.44
C TYR A 165 -11.44 -4.59 4.69
N CYS A 166 -12.10 -3.50 5.05
CA CYS A 166 -11.47 -2.24 5.41
C CYS A 166 -11.77 -1.95 6.88
N LEU A 167 -10.75 -2.10 7.73
CA LEU A 167 -10.83 -1.95 9.18
C LEU A 167 -10.17 -0.65 9.61
N GLU A 168 -10.86 0.12 10.45
CA GLU A 168 -10.31 1.34 11.04
C GLU A 168 -9.62 0.99 12.37
N TYR A 169 -8.55 1.72 12.71
CA TYR A 169 -7.84 1.63 13.99
C TYR A 169 -8.57 2.41 15.09
#